data_AF-B4QPC1-F1
#
_entry.id   AF-B4QPC1-F1
#
_cell.length_a   1.000
_cell.length_b   1.000
_cell.length_c   1.000
_cell.angle_alpha   90.00
_cell.angle_beta   90.00
_cell.angle_gamma   90.00
#
_symmetry.space_group_name_H-M   'P 1'
#
loop_
_entity.id
_entity.type
_entity.pdbx_description
1 polymer ?
#
loop_
_entity_poly.entity_id
_entity_poly.type
_entity_poly.pdbx_seq_one_letter_code
_entity_poly.pdbx_strand_id
1 'polypeptide(L)'
;MHRLPIAARMLKLNWDHDLALLATILVKRCDLQPTDHCTSTEEFSSPSYHAVYNKFKAKEDTFRIVRSQLNAWYDQHKHVSASSLIDGLSTDKKEIGHFLRMIVGPSNRLGCAIASIEKDGWTHQWLACLYSCSPQKNSLLYEYSGKPAEYCTTGVNGKFQNLCNDTEPVKDCMHSKLFNAMTANDTTSLIRGMLNRQTQPRTVGWIRLINWVGKTLGVPMFTKG
;
A
#
# COMPACT_ATOMS: atom_id res chain seq x y z
N MET A 1 -14.56 11.73 0.10
CA MET A 1 -13.79 10.48 0.05
C MET A 1 -12.34 10.86 -0.25
N HIS A 2 -11.47 10.87 0.75
CA HIS A 2 -10.06 11.28 0.57
C HIS A 2 -9.34 10.20 -0.25
N ARG A 3 -8.84 10.56 -1.43
CA ARG A 3 -8.06 9.64 -2.28
C ARG A 3 -6.59 9.79 -1.92
N LEU A 4 -5.91 8.68 -1.65
CA LEU A 4 -4.46 8.65 -1.47
C LEU A 4 -3.77 8.97 -2.81
N PRO A 5 -2.55 9.55 -2.78
CA PRO A 5 -1.76 9.79 -3.98
C PRO A 5 -1.54 8.52 -4.81
N ILE A 6 -1.50 8.66 -6.14
CA ILE A 6 -1.24 7.54 -7.06
C ILE A 6 0.21 7.07 -6.89
N ALA A 7 0.42 5.78 -6.67
CA ALA A 7 1.75 5.20 -6.54
C ALA A 7 2.46 5.08 -7.90
N ALA A 8 3.63 5.71 -8.02
CA ALA A 8 4.49 5.69 -9.19
C ALA A 8 5.31 4.40 -9.28
N ARG A 9 5.63 3.78 -8.15
CA ARG A 9 6.44 2.55 -8.08
C ARG A 9 6.01 1.69 -6.90
N MET A 10 4.88 1.01 -7.06
CA MET A 10 4.40 0.03 -6.09
C MET A 10 4.80 -1.36 -6.58
N LEU A 11 5.62 -2.07 -5.81
CA LEU A 11 6.03 -3.41 -6.19
C LEU A 11 4.92 -4.42 -5.91
N LYS A 12 4.91 -5.49 -6.70
CA LYS A 12 4.05 -6.64 -6.41
C LYS A 12 4.69 -7.47 -5.29
N LEU A 13 3.87 -7.87 -4.33
CA LEU A 13 4.28 -8.80 -3.28
C LEU A 13 4.29 -10.25 -3.80
N ASN A 14 5.36 -10.95 -3.51
CA ASN A 14 5.49 -12.40 -3.68
C ASN A 14 5.66 -13.07 -2.31
N TRP A 15 5.18 -14.30 -2.18
CA TRP A 15 5.36 -15.06 -0.94
C TRP A 15 6.84 -15.40 -0.73
N ASP A 16 7.29 -15.30 0.52
CA ASP A 16 8.66 -15.55 0.93
C ASP A 16 8.73 -16.56 2.08
N HIS A 17 9.54 -17.59 1.90
CA HIS A 17 9.63 -18.70 2.86
C HIS A 17 10.42 -18.33 4.12
N ASP A 18 11.44 -17.49 4.02
CA ASP A 18 12.26 -17.10 5.16
C ASP A 18 11.51 -16.12 6.06
N LEU A 19 10.78 -15.16 5.48
CA LEU A 19 9.86 -14.29 6.22
C LEU A 19 8.74 -15.09 6.89
N ALA A 20 8.22 -16.15 6.26
CA ALA A 20 7.19 -17.01 6.85
C ALA A 20 7.74 -17.88 7.99
N LEU A 21 8.97 -18.37 7.86
CA LEU A 21 9.67 -19.08 8.94
C LEU A 21 9.90 -18.14 10.13
N LEU A 22 10.37 -16.92 9.88
CA LEU A 22 10.54 -15.91 10.91
C LEU A 22 9.22 -15.54 11.58
N ALA A 23 8.14 -15.37 10.79
CA ALA A 23 6.79 -15.18 11.34
C ALA A 23 6.39 -16.33 12.26
N THR A 24 6.72 -17.57 11.89
CA THR A 24 6.42 -18.78 12.69
C THR A 24 7.13 -18.75 14.03
N ILE A 25 8.40 -18.36 14.05
CA ILE A 25 9.18 -18.21 15.30
C ILE A 25 8.55 -17.11 16.16
N LEU A 26 8.16 -15.99 15.57
CA LEU A 26 7.59 -14.85 16.30
C LEU A 26 6.23 -15.17 16.93
N VAL A 27 5.30 -15.83 16.21
CA VAL A 27 4.00 -16.20 16.79
C VAL A 27 4.13 -17.24 17.90
N LYS A 28 5.17 -18.09 17.88
CA LYS A 28 5.44 -19.07 18.95
C LYS A 28 5.90 -18.43 20.26
N ARG A 29 6.31 -17.16 20.26
CA ARG A 29 6.59 -16.40 21.49
C ARG A 29 5.32 -16.09 22.28
N CYS A 30 4.14 -16.21 21.66
CA CYS A 30 2.85 -15.81 22.24
C CYS A 30 2.83 -14.34 22.72
N ASP A 31 3.69 -13.50 22.14
CA ASP A 31 3.87 -12.09 22.44
C ASP A 31 3.63 -11.27 21.16
N LEU A 32 2.79 -10.24 21.28
CA LEU A 32 2.46 -9.35 20.16
C LEU A 32 3.49 -8.25 19.99
N GLN A 33 4.27 -7.96 21.03
CA GLN A 33 5.24 -6.88 20.97
C GLN A 33 6.36 -7.19 19.97
N PRO A 34 6.86 -6.17 19.27
CA PRO A 34 8.12 -6.27 18.55
C PRO A 34 9.18 -6.88 19.47
N THR A 35 9.99 -7.78 18.92
CA THR A 35 11.11 -8.34 19.69
C THR A 35 12.27 -7.34 19.71
N ASP A 36 13.01 -7.30 20.82
CA ASP A 36 14.31 -6.62 20.89
C ASP A 36 15.41 -7.40 20.17
N HIS A 37 15.14 -8.63 19.74
CA HIS A 37 16.07 -9.44 18.97
C HIS A 37 16.06 -9.05 17.48
N CYS A 38 17.19 -9.29 16.82
CA CYS A 38 17.32 -9.00 15.40
C CYS A 38 16.37 -9.89 14.57
N THR A 39 15.66 -9.25 13.62
CA THR A 39 14.75 -9.91 12.67
C THR A 39 15.27 -9.84 11.24
N SER A 40 16.50 -9.37 11.03
CA SER A 40 17.13 -9.35 9.71
C SER A 40 17.30 -10.77 9.16
N THR A 41 17.15 -10.90 7.85
CA THR A 41 17.48 -12.11 7.09
C THR A 41 18.72 -11.84 6.23
N GLU A 42 19.16 -12.83 5.45
CA GLU A 42 20.25 -12.62 4.48
C GLU A 42 19.87 -11.60 3.39
N GLU A 43 18.61 -11.60 2.94
CA GLU A 43 18.12 -10.71 1.87
C GLU A 43 17.52 -9.40 2.41
N PHE A 44 16.87 -9.43 3.57
CA PHE A 44 16.12 -8.30 4.13
C PHE A 44 16.75 -7.81 5.44
N SER A 45 17.35 -6.63 5.40
CA SER A 45 18.02 -6.01 6.55
C SER A 45 17.04 -5.60 7.67
N SER A 46 15.84 -5.16 7.31
CA SER A 46 14.85 -4.61 8.24
C SER A 46 13.41 -4.95 7.84
N PRO A 47 13.03 -6.24 7.88
CA PRO A 47 11.67 -6.63 7.55
C PRO A 47 10.69 -6.03 8.55
N SER A 48 9.55 -5.56 8.04
CA SER A 48 8.49 -5.03 8.89
C SER A 48 7.77 -6.18 9.58
N TYR A 49 7.33 -5.95 10.80
CA TYR A 49 6.52 -6.90 11.56
C TYR A 49 5.22 -6.23 12.00
N HIS A 50 4.11 -6.94 11.85
CA HIS A 50 2.90 -6.68 12.61
C HIS A 50 2.19 -7.98 12.96
N ALA A 51 1.50 -7.96 14.10
CA ALA A 51 0.73 -9.09 14.58
C ALA A 51 -0.60 -8.64 15.20
N VAL A 52 -1.56 -9.55 15.17
CA VAL A 52 -2.86 -9.38 15.82
C VAL A 52 -3.15 -10.59 16.69
N TYR A 53 -3.81 -10.34 17.81
CA TYR A 53 -4.34 -11.38 18.69
C TYR A 53 -5.86 -11.36 18.66
N ASN A 54 -6.45 -12.55 18.56
CA ASN A 54 -7.88 -12.75 18.63
C ASN A 54 -8.22 -13.79 19.71
N LYS A 55 -9.34 -13.57 20.38
CA LYS A 55 -9.92 -14.49 21.35
C LYS A 55 -11.41 -14.65 21.08
N PHE A 56 -11.87 -15.86 20.83
CA PHE A 56 -13.27 -16.14 20.49
C PHE A 56 -13.73 -17.53 20.95
N LYS A 57 -15.04 -17.71 21.13
CA LYS A 57 -15.69 -18.97 21.51
C LYS A 57 -16.21 -19.72 20.29
N ALA A 58 -15.35 -20.08 19.34
CA ALA A 58 -15.79 -20.82 18.16
C ALA A 58 -14.68 -21.65 17.51
N LYS A 59 -15.12 -22.81 17.00
CA LYS A 59 -14.52 -23.63 15.94
C LYS A 59 -14.46 -22.92 14.60
N GLU A 60 -13.45 -22.10 14.29
CA GLU A 60 -13.42 -21.36 13.03
C GLU A 60 -12.34 -21.80 12.05
N ASP A 61 -12.67 -21.72 10.76
CA ASP A 61 -11.74 -22.01 9.68
C ASP A 61 -10.60 -20.98 9.64
N THR A 62 -9.36 -21.47 9.63
CA THR A 62 -8.15 -20.65 9.66
C THR A 62 -8.08 -19.69 8.47
N PHE A 63 -8.45 -20.13 7.27
CA PHE A 63 -8.43 -19.27 6.08
C PHE A 63 -9.43 -18.11 6.19
N ARG A 64 -10.63 -18.39 6.71
CA ARG A 64 -11.65 -17.36 6.94
C ARG A 64 -11.16 -16.31 7.93
N ILE A 65 -10.47 -16.73 8.99
CA ILE A 65 -9.93 -15.78 9.97
C ILE A 65 -8.82 -14.94 9.33
N VAL A 66 -7.84 -15.56 8.66
CA VAL A 66 -6.76 -14.82 7.97
C VAL A 66 -7.35 -13.81 6.99
N ARG A 67 -8.32 -14.20 6.16
CA ARG A 67 -8.99 -13.30 5.23
C ARG A 67 -9.68 -12.14 5.96
N SER A 68 -10.39 -12.41 7.05
CA SER A 68 -11.04 -11.38 7.85
C SER A 68 -10.03 -10.38 8.43
N GLN A 69 -8.88 -10.87 8.92
CA GLN A 69 -7.83 -10.02 9.48
C GLN A 69 -7.17 -9.14 8.40
N LEU A 70 -6.83 -9.72 7.25
CA LEU A 70 -6.29 -8.96 6.12
C LEU A 70 -7.26 -7.88 5.64
N ASN A 71 -8.56 -8.17 5.60
CA ASN A 71 -9.58 -7.18 5.27
C ASN A 71 -9.69 -6.08 6.33
N ALA A 72 -9.63 -6.43 7.62
CA ALA A 72 -9.66 -5.45 8.71
C ALA A 72 -8.43 -4.53 8.68
N TRP A 73 -7.25 -5.07 8.38
CA TRP A 73 -6.04 -4.27 8.17
C TRP A 73 -6.17 -3.36 6.97
N TYR A 74 -6.67 -3.87 5.84
CA TYR A 74 -6.91 -3.06 4.65
C TYR A 74 -7.90 -1.92 4.92
N ASP A 75 -9.01 -2.21 5.60
CA ASP A 75 -10.09 -1.26 5.90
C ASP A 75 -9.63 -0.03 6.71
N GLN A 76 -8.48 -0.10 7.38
CA GLN A 76 -7.89 1.07 8.04
C GLN A 76 -7.60 2.21 7.06
N HIS A 77 -7.50 1.94 5.74
CA HIS A 77 -7.37 2.96 4.69
C HIS A 77 -8.41 4.07 4.79
N LYS A 78 -9.59 3.79 5.37
CA LYS A 78 -10.69 4.74 5.56
C LYS A 78 -10.31 5.91 6.47
N HIS A 79 -9.30 5.71 7.32
CA HIS A 79 -8.80 6.68 8.30
C HIS A 79 -7.47 7.33 7.89
N VAL A 80 -6.97 7.00 6.69
CA VAL A 80 -5.67 7.47 6.19
C VAL A 80 -5.85 8.69 5.31
N SER A 81 -5.13 9.76 5.63
CA SER A 81 -5.01 10.96 4.79
C SER A 81 -3.65 10.99 4.08
N ALA A 82 -3.42 12.00 3.24
CA ALA A 82 -2.10 12.21 2.65
C ALA A 82 -1.03 12.52 3.72
N SER A 83 -1.39 13.21 4.82
CA SER A 83 -0.45 13.49 5.92
C SER A 83 -0.10 12.22 6.70
N SER A 84 -1.06 11.30 6.85
CA SER A 84 -0.84 9.99 7.48
C SER A 84 0.26 9.16 6.80
N LEU A 85 0.51 9.39 5.51
CA LEU A 85 1.59 8.71 4.77
C LEU A 85 2.99 9.23 5.14
N ILE A 86 3.06 10.34 5.88
CA ILE A 86 4.30 11.00 6.29
C ILE A 86 4.55 10.80 7.79
N ASP A 87 3.56 11.13 8.62
CA ASP A 87 3.71 11.08 10.09
C ASP A 87 3.25 9.75 10.69
N GLY A 88 2.56 8.91 9.92
CA GLY A 88 2.01 7.63 10.39
C GLY A 88 0.77 7.77 11.28
N LEU A 89 0.16 8.96 11.36
CA LEU A 89 -0.92 9.27 12.27
C LEU A 89 -2.24 9.53 11.52
N SER A 90 -3.33 8.96 12.03
CA SER A 90 -4.68 9.30 11.58
C SER A 90 -5.16 10.60 12.24
N THR A 91 -5.99 11.36 11.54
CA THR A 91 -6.60 12.59 12.09
C THR A 91 -7.62 12.34 13.19
N ASP A 92 -8.27 11.17 13.18
CA ASP A 92 -9.32 10.76 14.13
C ASP A 92 -8.81 9.78 15.21
N LYS A 93 -7.48 9.66 15.35
CA LYS A 93 -6.79 8.79 16.33
C LYS A 93 -7.15 7.30 16.21
N LYS A 94 -7.55 6.85 15.03
CA LYS A 94 -7.76 5.43 14.71
C LYS A 94 -6.45 4.76 14.33
N GLU A 95 -6.37 3.46 14.62
CA GLU A 95 -5.20 2.67 14.26
C GLU A 95 -5.13 2.51 12.73
N ILE A 96 -4.00 2.90 12.14
CA ILE A 96 -3.73 2.80 10.69
C ILE A 96 -2.44 2.05 10.37
N GLY A 97 -1.70 1.63 11.39
CA GLY A 97 -0.36 1.08 11.25
C GLY A 97 -0.31 -0.23 10.46
N HIS A 98 -1.37 -1.04 10.44
CA HIS A 98 -1.40 -2.27 9.64
C HIS A 98 -1.47 -1.92 8.15
N PHE A 99 -2.40 -1.04 7.77
CA PHE A 99 -2.52 -0.59 6.38
C PHE A 99 -1.25 0.06 5.88
N LEU A 100 -0.62 0.96 6.65
CA LEU A 100 0.61 1.64 6.23
C LEU A 100 1.76 0.65 5.96
N ARG A 101 1.86 -0.45 6.71
CA ARG A 101 2.83 -1.52 6.47
C ARG A 101 2.51 -2.33 5.22
N MET A 102 1.23 -2.50 4.87
CA MET A 102 0.81 -3.21 3.65
C MET A 102 1.14 -2.46 2.35
N ILE A 103 1.35 -1.14 2.41
CA ILE A 103 1.49 -0.27 1.23
C ILE A 103 2.88 0.37 1.11
N VAL A 104 3.91 -0.22 1.72
CA VAL A 104 5.30 0.23 1.54
C VAL A 104 5.74 -0.10 0.11
N GLY A 105 5.94 0.94 -0.71
CA GLY A 105 6.20 0.85 -2.15
C GLY A 105 7.34 -0.09 -2.52
N PRO A 106 8.53 0.06 -1.90
CA PRO A 106 9.68 -0.81 -2.14
C PRO A 106 9.55 -2.26 -1.60
N SER A 107 8.46 -2.61 -0.92
CA SER A 107 8.25 -3.95 -0.38
C SER A 107 7.75 -4.91 -1.45
N ASN A 108 8.45 -6.03 -1.67
CA ASN A 108 8.16 -7.02 -2.72
C ASN A 108 8.03 -8.47 -2.19
N ARG A 109 8.16 -8.67 -0.87
CA ARG A 109 8.10 -9.99 -0.23
C ARG A 109 7.23 -9.94 1.00
N LEU A 110 6.51 -11.03 1.23
CA LEU A 110 5.61 -11.20 2.37
C LEU A 110 5.68 -12.65 2.86
N GLY A 111 5.75 -12.83 4.17
CA GLY A 111 5.58 -14.11 4.83
C GLY A 111 4.74 -13.97 6.09
N CYS A 112 3.81 -14.87 6.32
CA CYS A 112 2.93 -14.84 7.49
C CYS A 112 2.88 -16.20 8.19
N ALA A 113 2.53 -16.18 9.48
CA ALA A 113 2.28 -17.39 10.24
C ALA A 113 1.14 -17.17 11.24
N ILE A 114 0.44 -18.24 11.57
CA ILE A 114 -0.65 -18.23 12.52
C ILE A 114 -0.46 -19.33 13.56
N ALA A 115 -0.54 -18.97 14.84
CA ALA A 115 -0.55 -19.90 15.96
C ALA A 115 -1.92 -19.88 16.62
N SER A 116 -2.43 -21.03 17.04
CA SER A 116 -3.72 -21.14 17.73
C SER A 116 -3.64 -22.17 18.85
N ILE A 117 -4.23 -21.83 20.00
CA ILE A 117 -4.38 -22.73 21.14
C ILE A 117 -5.81 -22.64 21.67
N GLU A 118 -6.40 -23.78 21.97
CA GLU A 118 -7.70 -23.86 22.64
C GLU A 118 -7.46 -24.04 24.14
N LYS A 119 -8.05 -23.15 24.95
CA LYS A 119 -7.97 -23.20 26.42
C LYS A 119 -9.28 -22.73 27.03
N ASP A 120 -9.81 -23.50 27.98
CA ASP A 120 -11.05 -23.16 28.73
C ASP A 120 -12.25 -22.81 27.82
N GLY A 121 -12.38 -23.51 26.67
CA GLY A 121 -13.43 -23.26 25.68
C GLY A 121 -13.25 -21.99 24.84
N TRP A 122 -12.07 -21.36 24.90
CA TRP A 122 -11.68 -20.22 24.08
C TRP A 122 -10.58 -20.61 23.10
N THR A 123 -10.72 -20.14 21.87
CA THR A 123 -9.65 -20.16 20.88
C THR A 123 -8.85 -18.87 21.01
N HIS A 124 -7.57 -19.00 21.31
CA HIS A 124 -6.59 -17.93 21.33
C HIS A 124 -5.74 -18.03 20.07
N GLN A 125 -5.61 -16.92 19.33
CA GLN A 125 -4.93 -16.94 18.05
C GLN A 125 -4.03 -15.72 17.86
N TRP A 126 -2.84 -15.97 17.34
CA TRP A 126 -1.87 -14.96 16.94
C TRP A 126 -1.59 -15.11 15.45
N LEU A 127 -1.81 -14.05 14.68
CA LEU A 127 -1.41 -13.96 13.29
C LEU A 127 -0.31 -12.90 13.19
N ALA A 128 0.84 -13.26 12.66
CA ALA A 128 1.90 -12.32 12.32
C ALA A 128 2.17 -12.34 10.81
N CYS A 129 2.45 -11.18 10.26
CA CYS A 129 2.93 -11.01 8.90
C CYS A 129 4.17 -10.13 8.89
N LEU A 130 5.15 -10.55 8.09
CA LEU A 130 6.36 -9.82 7.82
C LEU A 130 6.44 -9.43 6.36
N TYR A 131 6.94 -8.23 6.11
CA TYR A 131 7.15 -7.68 4.77
C TYR A 131 8.64 -7.36 4.61
N SER A 132 9.21 -7.46 3.40
CA SER A 132 10.65 -7.20 3.21
C SER A 132 11.07 -5.79 3.64
N CYS A 133 10.15 -4.82 3.63
CA CYS A 133 10.46 -3.44 3.97
C CYS A 133 9.56 -2.87 5.07
N SER A 134 10.21 -2.18 6.02
CA SER A 134 9.56 -1.40 7.07
C SER A 134 9.28 0.05 6.63
N PRO A 135 8.16 0.65 7.09
CA PRO A 135 8.00 2.10 7.07
C PRO A 135 9.20 2.79 7.73
N GLN A 136 9.91 3.63 6.99
CA GLN A 136 11.03 4.40 7.52
C GLN A 136 10.54 5.74 8.05
N LYS A 137 11.03 6.12 9.23
CA LYS A 137 10.70 7.43 9.82
C LYS A 137 11.20 8.55 8.90
N ASN A 138 10.38 9.58 8.70
CA ASN A 138 10.67 10.73 7.84
C ASN A 138 10.91 10.37 6.36
N SER A 139 10.48 9.20 5.91
CA SER A 139 10.50 8.80 4.50
C SER A 139 9.08 8.55 4.03
N LEU A 140 8.85 8.77 2.73
CA LEU A 140 7.56 8.47 2.13
C LEU A 140 7.37 6.96 2.03
N LEU A 141 6.16 6.47 2.30
CA LEU A 141 5.86 5.03 2.21
C LEU A 141 6.02 4.49 0.78
N TYR A 142 5.67 5.30 -0.22
CA TYR A 142 5.79 4.95 -1.62
C TYR A 142 6.00 6.20 -2.48
N GLU A 143 6.61 6.01 -3.64
CA GLU A 143 6.82 7.05 -4.65
C GLU A 143 5.51 7.37 -5.34
N TYR A 144 5.21 8.64 -5.63
CA TYR A 144 3.93 9.05 -6.23
C TYR A 144 4.11 9.84 -7.52
N SER A 145 3.10 9.78 -8.39
CA SER A 145 3.11 10.49 -9.68
C SER A 145 1.70 10.72 -10.24
N GLY A 146 1.57 11.08 -11.52
CA GLY A 146 0.29 11.29 -12.19
C GLY A 146 -0.35 10.03 -12.74
N LYS A 147 0.46 8.99 -12.96
CA LYS A 147 0.02 7.70 -13.51
C LYS A 147 0.56 6.56 -12.66
N PRO A 148 -0.23 5.49 -12.45
CA PRO A 148 0.28 4.34 -11.71
C PRO A 148 1.49 3.75 -12.44
N ALA A 149 2.44 3.23 -11.67
CA ALA A 149 3.62 2.52 -12.18
C ALA A 149 4.55 3.35 -13.12
N GLU A 150 4.42 4.67 -13.14
CA GLU A 150 5.21 5.57 -13.99
C GLU A 150 6.72 5.47 -13.76
N TYR A 151 7.15 5.06 -12.56
CA TYR A 151 8.56 4.92 -12.18
C TYR A 151 9.01 3.46 -12.12
N CYS A 152 8.18 2.49 -12.52
CA CYS A 152 8.62 1.10 -12.69
C CYS A 152 9.58 1.00 -13.87
N THR A 153 10.76 0.42 -13.66
CA THR A 153 11.84 0.36 -14.65
C THR A 153 11.74 -0.83 -15.60
N THR A 154 11.05 -1.89 -15.18
CA THR A 154 10.87 -3.15 -15.93
C THR A 154 9.44 -3.32 -16.48
N GLY A 155 8.68 -2.22 -16.48
CA GLY A 155 7.28 -2.20 -16.87
C GLY A 155 6.34 -2.65 -15.75
N VAL A 156 5.09 -2.91 -16.14
CA VAL A 156 4.00 -3.28 -15.23
C VAL A 156 3.79 -4.78 -15.19
N ASN A 157 3.24 -5.28 -14.08
CA ASN A 157 2.83 -6.67 -13.99
C ASN A 157 1.66 -6.97 -14.94
N GLY A 158 1.72 -8.09 -15.66
CA GLY A 158 0.71 -8.47 -16.66
C GLY A 158 -0.72 -8.64 -16.12
N LYS A 159 -0.87 -9.05 -14.86
CA LYS A 159 -2.19 -9.19 -14.19
C LYS A 159 -2.57 -7.94 -13.40
N PHE A 160 -1.60 -7.31 -12.74
CA PHE A 160 -1.80 -6.16 -11.87
C PHE A 160 -1.16 -4.92 -12.49
N GLN A 161 -1.87 -4.30 -13.44
CA GLN A 161 -1.35 -3.21 -14.29
C GLN A 161 -0.94 -1.93 -13.55
N ASN A 162 -1.28 -1.80 -12.27
CA ASN A 162 -0.86 -0.68 -11.41
C ASN A 162 0.37 -0.99 -10.55
N LEU A 163 0.89 -2.21 -10.61
CA LEU A 163 2.06 -2.68 -9.88
C LEU A 163 3.22 -2.92 -10.86
N CYS A 164 4.45 -2.75 -10.37
CA CYS A 164 5.63 -3.08 -11.16
C CYS A 164 5.70 -4.58 -11.45
N ASN A 165 6.42 -4.92 -12.52
CA ASN A 165 6.73 -6.30 -12.88
C ASN A 165 7.51 -7.04 -11.77
N ASP A 166 7.41 -8.36 -11.74
CA ASP A 166 8.05 -9.22 -10.73
C ASP A 166 9.59 -9.11 -10.77
N THR A 167 10.15 -8.71 -11.92
CA THR A 167 11.57 -8.49 -12.14
C THR A 167 12.06 -7.09 -11.74
N GLU A 168 11.19 -6.23 -11.19
CA GLU A 168 11.56 -4.89 -10.80
C GLU A 168 12.65 -4.93 -9.72
N PRO A 169 13.80 -4.26 -9.91
CA PRO A 169 14.94 -4.38 -9.02
C PRO A 169 14.65 -3.74 -7.65
N VAL A 170 15.01 -4.43 -6.57
CA VAL A 170 14.88 -3.92 -5.19
C VAL A 170 16.26 -3.89 -4.55
N LYS A 171 16.62 -2.74 -3.98
CA LYS A 171 17.86 -2.58 -3.23
C LYS A 171 17.52 -2.02 -1.87
N ASP A 172 17.62 -2.85 -0.83
CA ASP A 172 17.52 -2.46 0.59
C ASP A 172 16.40 -1.45 0.89
N CYS A 173 15.19 -1.75 0.41
CA CYS A 173 13.99 -0.91 0.61
C CYS A 173 14.11 0.54 0.13
N MET A 174 15.07 0.84 -0.76
CA MET A 174 15.28 2.17 -1.30
C MET A 174 14.24 2.52 -2.37
N HIS A 175 13.81 3.78 -2.34
CA HIS A 175 13.09 4.41 -3.46
C HIS A 175 13.98 4.55 -4.70
N SER A 176 13.35 4.71 -5.85
CA SER A 176 14.02 4.90 -7.13
C SER A 176 14.93 6.13 -7.10
N LYS A 177 16.00 6.08 -7.90
CA LYS A 177 16.91 7.21 -8.09
C LYS A 177 16.17 8.46 -8.57
N LEU A 178 15.17 8.28 -9.42
CA LEU A 178 14.34 9.36 -9.97
C LEU A 178 13.59 10.09 -8.86
N PHE A 179 12.96 9.34 -7.96
CA PHE A 179 12.25 9.91 -6.83
C PHE A 179 13.20 10.60 -5.84
N ASN A 180 14.33 9.98 -5.50
CA ASN A 180 15.31 10.58 -4.60
C ASN A 180 15.85 11.92 -5.14
N ALA A 181 16.03 12.04 -6.46
CA ALA A 181 16.44 13.29 -7.09
C ALA A 181 15.35 14.38 -7.00
N MET A 182 14.07 14.01 -7.12
CA MET A 182 12.95 14.93 -6.92
C MET A 182 12.84 15.37 -5.46
N THR A 183 13.02 14.46 -4.51
CA THR A 183 12.94 14.77 -3.06
C THR A 183 14.09 15.59 -2.53
N ALA A 184 15.30 15.40 -3.06
CA ALA A 184 16.46 16.20 -2.68
C ALA A 184 16.32 17.68 -3.09
N ASN A 185 15.58 17.96 -4.17
CA ASN A 185 15.49 19.31 -4.73
C ASN A 185 14.29 20.12 -4.22
N ASP A 186 13.21 19.51 -3.68
CA ASP A 186 12.03 20.28 -3.27
C ASP A 186 11.05 19.54 -2.31
N THR A 187 11.39 19.41 -1.04
CA THR A 187 10.54 18.78 -0.01
C THR A 187 9.20 19.51 0.21
N THR A 188 9.17 20.83 0.03
CA THR A 188 7.97 21.64 0.30
C THR A 188 6.94 21.54 -0.81
N SER A 189 7.35 21.54 -2.08
CA SER A 189 6.42 21.32 -3.19
C SER A 189 5.92 19.88 -3.26
N LEU A 190 6.69 18.91 -2.74
CA LEU A 190 6.24 17.53 -2.61
C LEU A 190 5.07 17.41 -1.62
N ILE A 191 5.21 17.97 -0.41
CA ILE A 191 4.11 18.00 0.57
C ILE A 191 2.91 18.75 -0.01
N ARG A 192 3.15 19.90 -0.65
CA ARG A 192 2.10 20.68 -1.32
C ARG A 192 1.46 19.92 -2.49
N GLY A 193 2.21 19.12 -3.24
CA GLY A 193 1.73 18.33 -4.37
C GLY A 193 0.84 17.16 -3.94
N MET A 194 1.22 16.50 -2.83
CA MET A 194 0.40 15.47 -2.19
C MET A 194 -0.93 16.04 -1.68
N LEU A 195 -0.92 17.28 -1.15
CA LEU A 195 -2.12 17.97 -0.67
C LEU A 195 -2.97 18.58 -1.81
N ASN A 196 -2.36 19.23 -2.80
CA ASN A 196 -3.07 19.98 -3.85
C ASN A 196 -3.64 19.10 -4.97
N ARG A 197 -3.09 17.91 -5.26
CA ARG A 197 -3.68 17.02 -6.27
C ARG A 197 -5.04 16.43 -5.88
N GLN A 198 -5.47 16.62 -4.62
CA GLN A 198 -6.79 16.23 -4.15
C GLN A 198 -7.93 17.13 -4.67
N THR A 199 -7.64 18.34 -5.17
CA THR A 199 -8.67 19.33 -5.56
C THR A 199 -8.95 19.40 -7.06
N GLN A 200 -8.32 18.57 -7.91
CA GLN A 200 -8.63 18.54 -9.34
C GLN A 200 -9.69 17.46 -9.64
N PRO A 201 -10.98 17.81 -9.78
CA PRO A 201 -11.94 16.91 -10.41
C PRO A 201 -11.44 16.61 -11.81
N ARG A 202 -11.51 15.34 -12.24
CA ARG A 202 -11.36 15.01 -13.66
C ARG A 202 -12.46 15.76 -14.41
N THR A 203 -12.14 16.92 -14.97
CA THR A 203 -12.88 17.48 -16.08
C THR A 203 -12.73 16.47 -17.21
N VAL A 204 -13.72 15.59 -17.34
CA VAL A 204 -13.94 14.85 -18.58
C VAL A 204 -13.99 15.92 -19.65
N GLY A 205 -13.01 15.90 -20.56
CA GLY A 205 -12.88 16.90 -21.61
C GLY A 205 -14.03 16.81 -22.59
N TRP A 206 -15.17 17.40 -22.27
CA TRP A 206 -16.30 17.65 -23.17
C TRP A 206 -15.97 18.71 -24.23
N ILE A 207 -14.75 19.26 -24.25
CA ILE A 207 -14.36 20.37 -25.14
C ILE A 207 -13.69 19.90 -26.44
N ARG A 208 -13.51 18.59 -26.68
CA ARG A 208 -12.90 18.10 -27.95
C ARG A 208 -13.85 17.44 -28.96
N LEU A 209 -15.17 17.44 -28.74
CA LEU A 209 -16.13 16.87 -29.70
C LEU A 209 -17.06 17.87 -30.40
N ILE A 210 -16.99 19.17 -30.09
CA ILE A 210 -17.84 20.19 -30.76
C ILE A 210 -17.20 20.75 -32.05
N ASN A 211 -15.89 20.55 -32.26
CA ASN A 211 -15.18 21.10 -33.44
C ASN A 211 -15.02 20.14 -34.63
N TRP A 212 -15.73 19.00 -34.66
CA TRP A 212 -15.64 18.04 -35.77
C TRP A 212 -16.97 17.63 -36.42
N VAL A 213 -18.04 18.42 -36.22
CA VAL A 213 -19.33 18.20 -36.94
C VAL A 213 -19.80 19.44 -37.72
N GLY A 214 -19.08 20.56 -37.65
CA GLY A 214 -19.50 21.82 -38.29
C GLY A 214 -18.94 22.13 -39.69
N LYS A 215 -18.33 21.17 -40.42
CA LYS A 215 -17.63 21.48 -41.70
C LYS A 215 -18.08 20.72 -42.95
N THR A 216 -19.12 19.92 -42.89
CA THR A 216 -19.64 19.26 -44.10
C THR A 216 -21.16 19.25 -44.09
N LEU A 217 -21.72 20.02 -45.02
CA LEU A 217 -23.10 20.10 -45.53
C LEU A 217 -23.67 21.50 -45.35
N GLY A 218 -23.67 22.22 -46.49
CA GLY A 218 -24.31 23.52 -46.63
C GLY A 218 -25.81 23.40 -46.94
N VAL A 219 -26.44 24.57 -46.87
CA VAL A 219 -27.74 24.98 -47.46
C VAL A 219 -28.99 24.65 -46.59
N PRO A 220 -30.01 25.54 -46.48
CA PRO A 220 -29.98 26.93 -46.02
C PRO A 220 -31.05 27.22 -44.93
N MET A 221 -30.99 28.46 -44.44
CA MET A 221 -31.89 29.19 -43.55
C MET A 221 -33.41 29.06 -43.87
N PHE A 222 -34.23 28.78 -42.86
CA PHE A 222 -35.63 29.24 -42.80
C PHE A 222 -36.02 29.63 -41.36
N THR A 223 -36.71 30.76 -41.28
CA THR A 223 -37.12 31.52 -40.09
C THR A 223 -38.47 31.06 -39.52
N LYS A 224 -38.59 31.21 -38.19
CA LYS A 224 -39.78 31.53 -37.37
C LYS A 224 -41.08 30.70 -37.54
N GLY A 225 -41.51 30.15 -36.41
CA GLY A 225 -42.87 29.74 -36.04
C GLY A 225 -42.87 29.38 -34.56
#